data_AF-A0AA88MT87-F1
#
_entry.id   AF-A0AA88MT87-F1
#
_cell.length_a   1.000
_cell.length_b   1.000
_cell.length_c   1.000
_cell.angle_alpha   90.00
_cell.angle_beta   90.00
_cell.angle_gamma   90.00
#
_symmetry.space_group_name_H-M   'P 1'
#
loop_
_entity.id
_entity.type
_entity.pdbx_description
1 polymer ?
#
loop_
_entity_poly.entity_id
_entity_poly.type
_entity_poly.pdbx_seq_one_letter_code
_entity_poly.pdbx_strand_id
1 'polypeptide(L)'
;MALSKGVHFFLKPASFCFIVSGILVLLSVLIFHQSVLALLSSDLSIPIHHELSWSVACVGSAGAILIFGGFLFVILSLPFSPWQKCLPHKNSAT
;
A
#
# COMPACT_ATOMS: atom_id res chain seq x y z
N MET A 1 -0.27 -19.44 11.76
CA MET A 1 -0.62 -20.83 11.37
C MET A 1 -0.91 -21.05 9.87
N ALA A 2 -0.75 -20.07 8.96
CA ALA A 2 -0.98 -20.28 7.52
C ALA A 2 0.31 -20.47 6.67
N LEU A 3 1.46 -19.98 7.15
CA LEU A 3 2.71 -19.98 6.38
C LEU A 3 3.35 -21.37 6.21
N SER A 4 3.06 -22.32 7.12
CA SER A 4 3.75 -23.61 7.18
C SER A 4 3.13 -24.71 6.30
N LYS A 5 2.00 -24.47 5.62
CA LYS A 5 1.18 -25.53 5.00
C LYS A 5 1.04 -25.48 3.47
N GLY A 6 1.89 -24.74 2.76
CA GLY A 6 1.93 -24.82 1.28
C GLY A 6 0.83 -24.04 0.54
N VAL A 7 0.20 -23.05 1.18
CA VAL A 7 -0.80 -22.16 0.57
C VAL A 7 -0.20 -20.89 -0.04
N HIS A 8 1.02 -20.97 -0.60
CA HIS A 8 1.65 -19.85 -1.32
C HIS A 8 0.75 -19.31 -2.47
N PHE A 9 -0.15 -20.15 -2.98
CA PHE A 9 -1.14 -19.77 -3.99
C PHE A 9 -2.15 -18.73 -3.47
N PHE A 10 -2.55 -18.79 -2.20
CA PHE A 10 -3.48 -17.82 -1.61
C PHE A 10 -2.80 -16.51 -1.20
N LEU A 11 -1.48 -16.52 -1.04
CA LEU A 11 -0.71 -15.33 -0.65
C LEU A 11 -0.72 -14.25 -1.74
N LYS A 12 -0.73 -14.64 -3.02
CA LYS A 12 -0.83 -13.73 -4.18
C LYS A 12 -2.11 -12.90 -4.21
N PRO A 13 -3.32 -13.50 -4.23
CA PRO A 13 -4.56 -12.74 -4.25
C PRO A 13 -4.76 -11.93 -2.95
N ALA A 14 -4.34 -12.48 -1.80
CA ALA A 14 -4.40 -11.74 -0.54
C ALA A 14 -3.53 -10.47 -0.59
N SER A 15 -2.29 -10.57 -1.07
CA SER A 15 -1.39 -9.43 -1.23
C SER A 15 -1.96 -8.35 -2.14
N PHE A 16 -2.57 -8.74 -3.28
CA PHE A 16 -3.22 -7.80 -4.19
C PHE A 16 -4.37 -7.05 -3.50
N CYS A 17 -5.24 -7.76 -2.77
CA CYS A 17 -6.31 -7.15 -2.01
C CYS A 17 -5.80 -6.17 -0.93
N PHE A 18 -4.71 -6.52 -0.24
CA PHE A 18 -4.08 -5.64 0.76
C PHE A 18 -3.57 -4.33 0.15
N ILE A 19 -2.89 -4.41 -1.01
CA ILE A 19 -2.38 -3.22 -1.71
C ILE A 19 -3.53 -2.36 -2.22
N VAL A 20 -4.53 -2.95 -2.88
CA VAL A 20 -5.69 -2.21 -3.40
C VAL A 20 -6.47 -1.53 -2.27
N SER A 21 -6.68 -2.23 -1.15
CA SER A 21 -7.32 -1.65 0.03
C SER A 21 -6.52 -0.47 0.60
N GLY A 22 -5.19 -0.58 0.68
CA GLY A 22 -4.34 0.51 1.14
C GLY A 22 -4.40 1.75 0.23
N ILE A 23 -4.39 1.54 -1.09
CA ILE A 23 -4.53 2.62 -2.08
C ILE A 23 -5.90 3.30 -1.96
N LEU A 24 -6.99 2.53 -1.84
CA LEU A 24 -8.34 3.09 -1.68
C LEU A 24 -8.46 3.95 -0.42
N VAL A 25 -7.83 3.54 0.69
CA VAL A 25 -7.81 4.29 1.94
C VAL A 25 -7.07 5.62 1.76
N LEU A 26 -5.89 5.60 1.15
CA LEU A 26 -5.15 6.84 0.86
C LEU A 26 -5.93 7.77 -0.08
N LEU A 27 -6.56 7.22 -1.11
CA LEU A 27 -7.39 8.00 -2.03
C LEU A 27 -8.56 8.66 -1.31
N SER A 28 -9.21 7.94 -0.40
CA SER A 28 -10.30 8.47 0.43
C SER A 28 -9.83 9.64 1.30
N VAL A 29 -8.63 9.55 1.90
CA VAL A 29 -8.02 10.64 2.67
C VAL A 29 -7.71 11.85 1.79
N LEU A 30 -7.17 11.63 0.58
CA LEU A 30 -6.90 12.72 -0.37
C LEU A 30 -8.19 13.44 -0.80
N ILE A 31 -9.25 12.68 -1.11
CA ILE A 31 -10.54 13.24 -1.50
C ILE A 31 -11.15 14.02 -0.33
N PHE A 32 -11.08 13.49 0.89
CA PHE A 32 -11.53 14.18 2.10
C PHE A 32 -10.77 15.49 2.31
N HIS A 33 -9.44 15.47 2.19
CA HIS A 33 -8.61 16.67 2.30
C HIS A 33 -8.96 17.73 1.26
N GLN A 34 -9.13 17.34 0.00
CA GLN A 34 -9.52 18.28 -1.06
C GLN A 34 -10.94 18.82 -0.86
N SER A 35 -11.86 18.01 -0.33
CA SER A 35 -13.22 18.45 -0.01
C SER A 35 -13.21 19.50 1.09
N VAL A 36 -12.38 19.32 2.12
CA VAL A 36 -12.19 20.30 3.21
C VAL A 36 -11.57 21.58 2.66
N LEU A 37 -10.55 21.50 1.81
CA LEU A 37 -9.94 22.68 1.18
C LEU A 37 -10.94 23.45 0.30
N ALA A 38 -11.74 22.76 -0.51
CA ALA A 38 -12.75 23.37 -1.36
C ALA A 38 -13.88 24.04 -0.53
N LEU A 39 -14.25 23.42 0.60
CA LEU A 39 -15.20 24.00 1.56
C LEU A 39 -14.63 25.29 2.18
N LEU A 40 -13.39 25.26 2.64
CA LEU A 40 -12.69 26.41 3.22
C LEU A 40 -12.49 27.55 2.23
N SER A 41 -12.32 27.26 0.93
CA SER A 41 -12.21 28.30 -0.10
C SER A 41 -13.54 28.96 -0.45
N SER A 42 -14.69 28.35 -0.11
CA SER A 42 -16.01 28.82 -0.52
C SER A 42 -16.67 29.77 0.50
N ASP A 43 -16.30 29.68 1.78
CA ASP A 43 -16.82 30.55 2.84
C ASP A 43 -15.68 31.31 3.53
N LEU A 44 -15.85 32.63 3.61
CA LEU A 44 -14.95 33.68 4.09
C LEU A 44 -14.24 33.36 5.44
N SER A 45 -13.23 32.48 5.45
CA SER A 45 -12.71 31.89 6.70
C SER A 45 -11.21 32.08 6.91
N ILE A 46 -10.92 32.76 8.02
CA ILE A 46 -9.63 33.06 8.68
C ILE A 46 -8.70 31.83 8.76
N PRO A 47 -7.36 31.99 8.63
CA PRO A 47 -6.40 30.88 8.68
C PRO A 47 -6.36 30.28 10.08
N ILE A 48 -7.13 29.22 10.32
CA ILE A 48 -7.09 28.46 11.56
C ILE A 48 -5.96 27.44 11.46
N HIS A 49 -5.03 27.51 12.42
CA HIS A 49 -3.96 26.55 12.66
C HIS A 49 -4.41 25.11 12.34
N HIS A 50 -3.83 24.52 11.30
CA HIS A 50 -4.15 23.17 10.85
C HIS A 50 -3.54 22.14 11.82
N GLU A 51 -4.22 21.87 12.93
CA GLU A 51 -3.98 20.68 13.73
C GLU A 51 -4.63 19.50 13.00
N LEU A 52 -3.81 18.67 12.34
CA LEU A 52 -4.26 17.42 11.76
C LEU A 52 -4.88 16.56 12.86
N SER A 53 -6.18 16.29 12.76
CA SER A 53 -6.88 15.45 13.73
C SER A 53 -6.25 14.06 13.79
N TRP A 54 -6.13 13.51 14.99
CA TRP A 54 -5.48 12.23 15.28
C TRP A 54 -6.02 11.07 14.42
N SER A 55 -7.30 11.15 14.04
CA SER A 55 -7.95 10.20 13.13
C SER A 55 -7.38 10.21 11.72
N VAL A 56 -6.98 11.38 11.19
CA VAL A 56 -6.37 11.49 9.85
C VAL A 56 -4.98 10.85 9.85
N ALA A 57 -4.20 11.08 10.91
CA ALA A 57 -2.91 10.42 11.10
C ALA A 57 -3.07 8.90 11.30
N CYS A 58 -4.11 8.46 12.00
CA CYS A 58 -4.42 7.04 12.18
C CYS A 58 -4.80 6.35 10.86
N VAL A 59 -5.69 6.96 10.07
CA VAL A 59 -6.07 6.39 8.76
C VAL A 59 -4.91 6.42 7.78
N GLY A 60 -4.08 7.48 7.79
CA GLY A 60 -2.86 7.56 6.98
C GLY A 60 -1.85 6.46 7.34
N SER A 61 -1.61 6.24 8.63
CA SER A 61 -0.70 5.18 9.09
C SER A 61 -1.26 3.77 8.79
N ALA A 62 -2.57 3.54 8.96
CA ALA A 62 -3.21 2.30 8.55
C ALA A 62 -3.06 2.04 7.04
N GLY A 63 -3.26 3.05 6.20
CA GLY A 63 -3.03 2.96 4.74
C GLY A 63 -1.58 2.61 4.40
N ALA A 64 -0.61 3.26 5.05
CA ALA A 64 0.82 2.98 4.85
C ALA A 64 1.19 1.54 5.27
N ILE A 65 0.67 1.08 6.41
CA ILE A 65 0.91 -0.29 6.90
C ILE A 65 0.30 -1.33 5.95
N LEU A 66 -0.89 -1.08 5.39
CA LEU A 66 -1.52 -1.98 4.41
C LEU A 66 -0.69 -2.10 3.13
N ILE A 67 -0.16 -0.98 2.62
CA ILE A 67 0.69 -0.97 1.42
C ILE A 67 2.02 -1.69 1.70
N PHE A 68 2.68 -1.37 2.81
CA PHE A 68 3.96 -1.99 3.16
C PHE A 68 3.80 -3.49 3.44
N GLY A 69 2.75 -3.88 4.17
CA GLY A 69 2.41 -5.28 4.42
C GLY A 69 2.09 -6.01 3.12
N GLY A 70 1.29 -5.41 2.23
CA GLY A 70 1.00 -5.95 0.91
C GLY A 70 2.27 -6.19 0.08
N PHE A 71 3.19 -5.23 0.06
CA PHE A 71 4.46 -5.32 -0.65
C PHE A 71 5.39 -6.41 -0.08
N LEU A 72 5.50 -6.49 1.25
CA LEU A 72 6.22 -7.58 1.91
C LEU A 72 5.62 -8.95 1.58
N PHE A 73 4.29 -9.04 1.51
CA PHE A 73 3.62 -10.27 1.07
C PHE A 73 3.90 -10.61 -0.40
N VAL A 74 4.04 -9.61 -1.29
CA VAL A 74 4.48 -9.83 -2.69
C VAL A 74 5.89 -10.42 -2.70
N ILE A 75 6.83 -9.78 -1.99
CA ILE A 75 8.23 -10.22 -1.91
C ILE A 75 8.32 -11.64 -1.35
N LEU A 76 7.58 -11.94 -0.29
CA LEU A 76 7.56 -13.28 0.31
C LEU A 76 6.92 -14.31 -0.62
N SER A 77 5.90 -13.91 -1.40
CA SER A 77 5.26 -14.79 -2.37
C SER A 77 6.11 -15.04 -3.62
N LEU A 78 7.07 -14.17 -3.93
CA LEU A 78 8.07 -14.38 -4.96
C LEU A 78 9.13 -15.32 -4.39
N PRO A 79 9.28 -16.56 -4.90
CA PRO A 79 10.42 -17.39 -4.50
C PRO A 79 11.69 -16.60 -4.84
N PHE A 80 12.67 -16.54 -3.94
CA PHE A 80 13.95 -15.79 -4.05
C PHE A 80 14.78 -16.10 -5.33
N SER A 81 14.29 -16.98 -6.21
CA SER A 81 14.84 -17.35 -7.52
C SER A 81 13.95 -16.94 -8.72
N PRO A 82 13.36 -15.72 -8.83
CA PRO A 82 12.71 -15.30 -10.07
C PRO A 82 13.76 -14.79 -11.07
N TRP A 83 14.80 -14.11 -10.58
CA TRP A 83 15.90 -13.54 -11.34
C TRP A 83 16.75 -14.60 -12.03
N GLN A 84 16.93 -15.78 -11.41
CA GLN A 84 17.68 -16.89 -11.99
C GLN A 84 16.93 -17.58 -13.14
N LYS A 85 15.59 -17.46 -13.18
CA LYS A 85 14.76 -17.93 -14.31
C LYS A 85 14.53 -16.85 -15.37
N CYS A 86 14.53 -15.57 -14.99
CA CYS A 86 14.35 -14.44 -15.91
C CYS A 86 15.64 -13.96 -16.59
N LEU A 87 16.81 -14.13 -15.97
CA LEU A 87 18.11 -14.03 -16.63
C LEU A 87 18.75 -15.43 -16.65
N PRO A 88 18.55 -16.22 -17.72
CA PRO A 88 19.45 -17.35 -17.93
C PRO A 88 20.86 -16.75 -18.06
N HIS A 89 21.71 -17.05 -17.08
CA HIS A 89 23.13 -16.73 -17.16
C HIS A 89 23.64 -17.40 -18.44
N LYS A 90 23.78 -16.60 -19.50
CA LYS A 90 24.34 -17.04 -20.77
C LYS A 90 25.83 -17.21 -20.49
N ASN A 91 26.17 -18.33 -19.85
CA ASN A 91 27.49 -18.92 -19.89
C ASN A 91 27.73 -19.28 -21.36
N SER A 92 28.13 -18.27 -22.13
CA SER A 92 28.80 -18.48 -23.40
C SER A 92 30.08 -19.22 -23.07
N ALA A 93 30.03 -20.51 -23.39
CA ALA A 93 31.06 -21.51 -23.50
C ALA A 93 32.48 -20.97 -23.76
N THR A 94 33.43 -21.65 -23.10
CA THR A 94 34.61 -22.30 -23.70
C THR A 94 35.39 -21.54 -24.77
#